data_AF-A0A3N5W4P9-F1
#
_entry.id   AF-A0A3N5W4P9-F1
#
_cell.length_a   1.000
_cell.length_b   1.000
_cell.length_c   1.000
_cell.angle_alpha   90.00
_cell.angle_beta   90.00
_cell.angle_gamma   90.00
#
_symmetry.space_group_name_H-M   'P 1'
#
loop_
_entity.id
_entity.type
_entity.pdbx_description
1 polymer ?
#
loop_
_entity_poly.entity_id
_entity_poly.type
_entity_poly.pdbx_seq_one_letter_code
_entity_poly.pdbx_strand_id
1 'polypeptide(L)'
;MWNLLRFISRNEPDFALNILELLKATQRNIVFTTFGIAMAWLFYITTGSPGEFVLETFPLMVLIVILWGLVVWILDHGSLLTAQVVLQISLIGLIIYGVFTFRIPELTLCFMVLPLIASVTIGWWYALIIEVMIGMLMFWMVGTPIFPAMPQNYEGIVIAGGLTSGLLGWATTHAM
;
A
#
# COMPACT_ATOMS: atom_id res chain seq x y z
N MET A 1 -11.53 -6.27 -11.95
CA MET A 1 -11.71 -7.64 -11.40
C MET A 1 -13.02 -7.88 -10.66
N TRP A 2 -13.45 -7.07 -9.67
CA TRP A 2 -14.67 -7.34 -8.90
C TRP A 2 -15.97 -7.45 -9.72
N ASN A 3 -16.13 -6.63 -10.76
CA ASN A 3 -17.28 -6.74 -11.68
C ASN A 3 -17.24 -8.03 -12.51
N LEU A 4 -16.03 -8.48 -12.85
CA LEU A 4 -15.78 -9.71 -13.61
C LEU A 4 -16.08 -10.94 -12.72
N LEU A 5 -15.69 -10.90 -11.44
CA LEU A 5 -16.05 -11.90 -10.43
C LEU A 5 -17.57 -11.97 -10.18
N ARG A 6 -18.27 -10.84 -10.11
CA ARG A 6 -19.74 -10.83 -10.00
C ARG A 6 -20.42 -11.39 -11.24
N PHE A 7 -19.86 -11.16 -12.42
CA PHE A 7 -20.38 -11.68 -13.67
C PHE A 7 -20.18 -13.20 -13.77
N ILE A 8 -18.97 -13.69 -13.46
CA ILE A 8 -18.63 -15.12 -13.45
C ILE A 8 -19.42 -15.86 -12.36
N SER A 9 -19.50 -15.31 -11.16
CA SER A 9 -20.27 -15.90 -10.04
C SER A 9 -21.73 -16.15 -10.37
N ARG A 10 -22.29 -15.42 -11.32
CA ARG A 10 -23.70 -15.56 -11.73
C ARG A 10 -23.92 -16.65 -12.78
N ASN A 11 -22.89 -16.95 -13.58
CA ASN A 11 -22.98 -17.92 -14.68
C ASN A 11 -22.36 -19.28 -14.31
N GLU A 12 -21.25 -19.30 -13.55
CA GLU A 12 -20.53 -20.53 -13.17
C GLU A 12 -19.95 -20.40 -11.74
N PRO A 13 -20.72 -20.82 -10.70
CA PRO A 13 -20.34 -20.61 -9.30
C PRO A 13 -19.07 -21.37 -8.91
N ASP A 14 -18.86 -22.58 -9.43
CA ASP A 14 -17.67 -23.39 -9.12
C ASP A 14 -16.38 -22.77 -9.72
N PHE A 15 -16.48 -22.14 -10.88
CA PHE A 15 -15.36 -21.43 -11.50
C PHE A 15 -15.00 -20.16 -10.71
N ALA A 16 -16.01 -19.44 -10.20
CA ALA A 16 -15.80 -18.27 -9.36
C ALA A 16 -15.07 -18.61 -8.05
N LEU A 17 -15.36 -19.76 -7.44
CA LEU A 17 -14.66 -20.23 -6.24
C LEU A 17 -13.18 -20.50 -6.50
N ASN A 18 -12.85 -21.19 -7.59
CA ASN A 18 -11.46 -21.46 -7.97
C ASN A 18 -10.66 -20.17 -8.24
N ILE A 19 -11.26 -19.19 -8.93
CA ILE A 19 -10.62 -17.88 -9.16
C ILE A 19 -10.40 -17.13 -7.84
N LEU A 20 -11.38 -17.16 -6.93
CA LEU A 20 -11.25 -16.50 -5.63
C LEU A 20 -10.16 -17.13 -4.77
N GLU A 21 -10.04 -18.45 -4.76
CA GLU A 21 -8.97 -19.16 -4.06
C GLU A 21 -7.60 -18.82 -4.65
N LEU A 22 -7.48 -18.81 -5.98
CA LEU A 22 -6.25 -18.43 -6.66
C LEU A 22 -5.87 -16.97 -6.35
N LEU A 23 -6.85 -16.07 -6.36
CA LEU A 23 -6.64 -14.66 -6.04
C LEU A 23 -6.21 -14.48 -4.58
N LYS A 24 -6.87 -15.17 -3.64
CA LYS A 24 -6.51 -15.15 -2.22
C LYS A 24 -5.09 -15.70 -2.00
N ALA A 25 -4.74 -16.79 -2.66
CA ALA A 25 -3.40 -17.37 -2.60
C ALA A 25 -2.34 -16.41 -3.18
N THR A 26 -2.61 -15.81 -4.34
CA THR A 26 -1.72 -14.82 -4.99
C THR A 26 -1.54 -13.60 -4.10
N GLN A 27 -2.63 -13.04 -3.56
CA GLN A 27 -2.60 -11.90 -2.65
C GLN A 27 -1.79 -12.22 -1.40
N ARG A 28 -2.01 -13.40 -0.79
CA ARG A 28 -1.23 -13.85 0.36
C ARG A 28 0.26 -13.94 0.03
N ASN A 29 0.60 -14.45 -1.15
CA ASN A 29 1.99 -14.58 -1.59
C ASN A 29 2.64 -13.21 -1.84
N ILE A 30 1.91 -12.26 -2.43
CA ILE A 30 2.36 -10.88 -2.60
C ILE A 30 2.61 -10.23 -1.23
N VAL A 31 1.66 -10.36 -0.29
CA VAL A 31 1.81 -9.81 1.07
C VAL A 31 3.05 -10.38 1.76
N PHE A 32 3.28 -11.69 1.71
CA PHE A 32 4.47 -12.32 2.29
C PHE A 32 5.77 -11.91 1.59
N THR A 33 5.75 -11.80 0.26
CA THR A 33 6.93 -11.40 -0.50
C THR A 33 7.31 -9.95 -0.19
N THR A 34 6.34 -9.03 -0.18
CA THR A 34 6.55 -7.63 0.19
C THR A 34 7.02 -7.50 1.64
N PHE A 35 6.45 -8.27 2.57
CA PHE A 35 6.90 -8.34 3.95
C PHE A 35 8.36 -8.77 4.06
N GLY A 36 8.71 -9.88 3.40
CA GLY A 36 10.06 -10.44 3.44
C GLY A 36 11.08 -9.46 2.87
N ILE A 37 10.76 -8.82 1.74
CA ILE A 37 11.61 -7.78 1.14
C ILE A 37 11.77 -6.59 2.08
N ALA A 38 10.67 -6.08 2.65
CA ALA A 38 10.70 -4.94 3.57
C ALA A 38 11.54 -5.25 4.84
N MET A 39 11.35 -6.43 5.43
CA MET A 39 12.12 -6.86 6.61
C MET A 39 13.59 -7.08 6.28
N ALA A 40 13.91 -7.71 5.15
CA ALA A 40 15.30 -7.89 4.72
C ALA A 40 15.99 -6.55 4.47
N TRP A 41 15.29 -5.61 3.85
CA TRP A 41 15.79 -4.24 3.62
C TRP A 41 16.03 -3.49 4.92
N LEU A 42 15.08 -3.52 5.87
CA LEU A 42 15.24 -2.90 7.17
C LEU A 42 16.37 -3.53 7.98
N PHE A 43 16.51 -4.85 7.93
CA PHE A 43 17.62 -5.55 8.57
C PHE A 43 18.96 -5.13 7.97
N TYR A 44 19.05 -5.02 6.64
CA TYR A 44 20.25 -4.55 5.95
C TYR A 44 20.63 -3.12 6.37
N ILE A 45 19.66 -2.20 6.43
CA ILE A 45 19.90 -0.82 6.88
C ILE A 45 20.35 -0.79 8.35
N THR A 46 19.70 -1.59 9.19
CA THR A 46 19.95 -1.62 10.64
C THR A 46 21.35 -2.15 10.95
N THR A 47 21.82 -3.16 10.20
CA THR A 47 23.17 -3.74 10.40
C THR A 47 24.29 -2.85 9.86
N GLY A 48 24.02 -1.99 8.89
CA GLY A 48 24.99 -1.04 8.33
C GLY A 48 25.08 0.30 9.05
N SER A 49 24.20 0.58 10.02
CA SER A 49 24.05 1.91 10.63
C SER A 49 24.54 1.97 12.10
N PRO A 50 24.93 3.15 12.61
CA PRO A 50 25.29 3.34 14.01
C PRO A 50 24.15 2.92 14.96
N GLY A 51 24.49 2.47 16.18
CA GLY A 51 23.52 1.90 17.13
C GLY A 51 22.31 2.78 17.49
N GLU A 52 22.40 4.10 17.32
CA GLU A 52 21.29 5.04 17.52
C GLU A 52 20.15 4.82 16.50
N PHE A 53 20.49 4.50 15.25
CA PHE A 53 19.51 4.20 14.20
C PHE A 53 18.73 2.92 14.49
N VAL A 54 19.34 1.96 15.21
CA VAL A 54 18.70 0.69 15.57
C VAL A 54 17.53 0.92 16.53
N LEU A 55 17.69 1.82 17.50
CA LEU A 55 16.65 2.15 18.48
C LEU A 55 15.45 2.85 17.83
N GLU A 56 15.69 3.74 16.86
CA GLU A 56 14.63 4.43 16.12
C GLU A 56 13.89 3.50 15.13
N THR A 57 14.60 2.53 14.55
CA THR A 57 14.04 1.60 13.56
C THR A 57 13.29 0.43 14.20
N PHE A 58 13.61 0.08 15.44
CA PHE A 58 12.95 -1.02 16.16
C PHE A 58 11.42 -0.89 16.28
N PRO A 59 10.84 0.24 16.72
CA PRO A 59 9.38 0.39 16.78
C PRO A 59 8.73 0.29 15.39
N LEU A 60 9.40 0.74 14.33
CA LEU A 60 8.92 0.56 12.95
C LEU A 60 8.86 -0.93 12.58
N MET A 61 9.90 -1.72 12.89
CA MET A 61 9.90 -3.16 12.61
C MET A 61 8.75 -3.87 13.35
N VAL A 62 8.56 -3.56 14.63
CA VAL A 62 7.44 -4.10 15.42
C VAL A 62 6.09 -3.71 14.80
N LEU A 63 5.94 -2.44 14.39
CA LEU A 63 4.73 -1.95 13.74
C LEU A 63 4.45 -2.69 12.42
N ILE A 64 5.47 -2.92 11.59
CA ILE A 64 5.34 -3.70 10.34
C ILE A 64 4.86 -5.12 10.65
N VAL A 65 5.48 -5.80 11.60
CA VAL A 65 5.10 -7.17 11.98
C VAL A 65 3.64 -7.22 12.45
N ILE A 66 3.22 -6.28 13.29
CA ILE A 66 1.84 -6.20 13.80
C ILE A 66 0.86 -5.94 12.66
N LEU A 67 1.11 -4.93 11.83
CA LEU A 67 0.22 -4.56 10.73
C LEU A 67 0.12 -5.67 9.69
N TRP A 68 1.22 -6.35 9.36
CA TRP A 68 1.19 -7.48 8.43
C TRP A 68 0.50 -8.70 9.00
N GLY A 69 0.73 -9.01 10.28
CA GLY A 69 -0.02 -10.06 10.98
C GLY A 69 -1.52 -9.78 10.97
N LEU A 70 -1.91 -8.52 11.20
CA LEU A 70 -3.30 -8.08 11.11
C LEU A 70 -3.87 -8.27 9.70
N VAL A 71 -3.14 -7.86 8.65
CA VAL A 71 -3.58 -8.04 7.26
C VAL A 71 -3.77 -9.52 6.92
N VAL A 72 -2.85 -10.39 7.30
CA VAL A 72 -2.97 -11.85 7.06
C VAL A 72 -4.14 -12.42 7.83
N TRP A 73 -4.31 -12.05 9.10
CA TRP A 73 -5.44 -12.51 9.91
C TRP A 73 -6.79 -12.11 9.31
N ILE A 74 -6.94 -10.87 8.85
CA ILE A 74 -8.15 -10.39 8.17
C ILE A 74 -8.32 -11.06 6.80
N LEU A 75 -7.24 -11.36 6.09
CA LEU A 75 -7.32 -12.09 4.83
C LEU A 75 -7.88 -13.51 5.03
N ASP A 76 -7.53 -14.15 6.15
CA ASP A 76 -8.00 -15.49 6.47
C ASP A 76 -9.44 -15.53 6.99
N HIS A 77 -9.84 -14.55 7.82
CA HIS A 77 -11.14 -14.55 8.52
C HIS A 77 -12.19 -13.57 7.93
N GLY A 78 -11.79 -12.66 7.07
CA GLY A 78 -12.60 -11.55 6.59
C GLY A 78 -12.83 -11.54 5.08
N SER A 79 -13.47 -10.47 4.61
CA SER A 79 -13.67 -10.24 3.17
C SER A 79 -12.38 -9.73 2.52
N LEU A 80 -12.15 -10.09 1.25
CA LEU A 80 -11.02 -9.58 0.46
C LEU A 80 -11.00 -8.04 0.43
N LEU A 81 -12.18 -7.40 0.40
CA LEU A 81 -12.29 -5.94 0.37
C LEU A 81 -11.79 -5.33 1.68
N THR A 82 -12.18 -5.89 2.83
CA THR A 82 -11.71 -5.44 4.14
C THR A 82 -10.18 -5.59 4.27
N ALA A 83 -9.64 -6.73 3.83
CA ALA A 83 -8.19 -6.96 3.86
C ALA A 83 -7.43 -5.92 3.02
N GLN A 84 -7.95 -5.55 1.86
CA GLN A 84 -7.34 -4.54 0.98
C GLN A 84 -7.40 -3.13 1.58
N VAL A 85 -8.53 -2.76 2.19
CA VAL A 85 -8.66 -1.46 2.88
C VAL A 85 -7.68 -1.37 4.05
N VAL A 86 -7.59 -2.43 4.86
CA VAL A 86 -6.65 -2.45 5.99
C VAL A 86 -5.20 -2.44 5.51
N LEU A 87 -4.88 -3.14 4.43
CA LEU A 87 -3.54 -3.09 3.83
C LEU A 87 -3.19 -1.66 3.38
N GLN A 88 -4.09 -0.97 2.69
CA GLN A 88 -3.84 0.40 2.23
C GLN A 88 -3.66 1.38 3.41
N ILE A 89 -4.54 1.31 4.42
CA ILE A 89 -4.41 2.12 5.63
C ILE A 89 -3.09 1.84 6.36
N SER A 90 -2.71 0.56 6.44
CA SER A 90 -1.45 0.15 7.07
C SER A 90 -0.23 0.71 6.34
N LEU A 91 -0.22 0.64 5.01
CA LEU A 91 0.87 1.19 4.19
C LEU A 91 0.96 2.71 4.32
N ILE A 92 -0.18 3.41 4.29
CA ILE A 92 -0.22 4.87 4.50
C ILE A 92 0.33 5.23 5.87
N GLY A 93 -0.16 4.57 6.93
CA GLY A 93 0.29 4.78 8.29
C GLY A 93 1.79 4.52 8.45
N LEU A 94 2.30 3.48 7.79
CA LEU A 94 3.73 3.15 7.80
C LEU A 94 4.58 4.22 7.12
N ILE A 95 4.15 4.73 5.96
CA ILE A 95 4.86 5.79 5.24
C ILE A 95 4.86 7.07 6.08
N ILE A 96 3.71 7.47 6.64
CA ILE A 96 3.62 8.65 7.50
C ILE A 96 4.53 8.52 8.71
N TYR A 97 4.50 7.37 9.38
CA TYR A 97 5.35 7.10 10.54
C TYR A 97 6.83 7.13 10.17
N GLY A 98 7.20 6.56 9.01
CA GLY A 98 8.56 6.63 8.49
C GLY A 98 9.01 8.07 8.20
N VAL A 99 8.20 8.88 7.53
CA VAL A 99 8.49 10.29 7.26
C VAL A 99 8.65 11.07 8.57
N PHE A 100 7.80 10.80 9.55
CA PHE A 100 7.82 11.46 10.86
C PHE A 100 9.08 11.10 11.67
N THR A 101 9.42 9.82 11.73
CA THR A 101 10.56 9.31 12.53
C THR A 101 11.90 9.64 11.87
N PHE A 102 12.08 9.30 10.59
CA PHE A 102 13.37 9.47 9.92
C PHE A 102 13.59 10.88 9.38
N ARG A 103 12.54 11.71 9.32
CA ARG A 103 12.59 13.07 8.75
C ARG A 103 13.06 13.11 7.29
N ILE A 104 12.91 12.00 6.57
CA ILE A 104 13.26 11.84 5.15
C ILE A 104 11.99 12.10 4.31
N PRO A 105 11.83 13.28 3.67
CA PRO A 105 10.65 13.58 2.87
C PRO A 105 10.51 12.68 1.63
N GLU A 106 11.59 12.08 1.14
CA GLU A 106 11.62 11.17 -0.02
C GLU A 106 10.75 9.93 0.18
N LEU A 107 10.47 9.53 1.43
CA LEU A 107 9.55 8.43 1.72
C LEU A 107 8.11 8.72 1.26
N THR A 108 7.73 9.99 1.10
CA THR A 108 6.41 10.37 0.54
C THR A 108 6.24 9.93 -0.91
N LEU A 109 7.32 9.70 -1.65
CA LEU A 109 7.26 9.20 -3.03
C LEU A 109 6.63 7.80 -3.08
N CYS A 110 6.70 7.02 -2.00
CA CYS A 110 6.04 5.72 -1.91
C CYS A 110 4.51 5.81 -2.03
N PHE A 111 3.90 6.97 -1.73
CA PHE A 111 2.46 7.16 -1.91
C PHE A 111 2.03 7.00 -3.36
N MET A 112 2.90 7.29 -4.34
CA MET A 112 2.60 7.13 -5.77
C MET A 112 2.22 5.70 -6.17
N VAL A 113 2.64 4.69 -5.40
CA VAL A 113 2.40 3.28 -5.72
C VAL A 113 1.05 2.80 -5.18
N LEU A 114 0.48 3.48 -4.18
CA LEU A 114 -0.78 3.05 -3.55
C LEU A 114 -2.00 3.08 -4.49
N PRO A 115 -2.19 4.10 -5.35
CA PRO A 115 -3.27 4.13 -6.34
C PRO A 115 -3.18 2.99 -7.35
N LEU A 116 -1.97 2.61 -7.77
CA LEU A 116 -1.75 1.44 -8.63
C LEU A 116 -2.20 0.15 -7.93
N ILE A 117 -1.77 -0.06 -6.69
CA ILE A 117 -2.19 -1.24 -5.90
C ILE A 117 -3.72 -1.25 -5.77
N ALA A 118 -4.34 -0.12 -5.43
CA ALA A 118 -5.78 0.05 -5.32
C ALA A 118 -6.54 -0.24 -6.63
N SER A 119 -6.00 0.24 -7.76
CA SER A 119 -6.57 0.06 -9.09
C SER A 119 -6.58 -1.40 -9.50
N VAL A 120 -5.47 -2.11 -9.26
CA VAL A 120 -5.30 -3.51 -9.60
C VAL A 120 -6.14 -4.42 -8.69
N THR A 121 -6.22 -4.13 -7.38
CA THR A 121 -6.87 -5.04 -6.43
C THR A 121 -8.38 -4.85 -6.31
N ILE A 122 -8.85 -3.61 -6.21
CA ILE A 122 -10.28 -3.30 -6.01
C ILE A 122 -10.90 -2.78 -7.31
N GLY A 123 -10.19 -1.88 -7.99
CA GLY A 123 -10.62 -1.28 -9.24
C GLY A 123 -10.37 0.23 -9.29
N TRP A 124 -10.59 0.82 -10.46
CA TRP A 124 -10.26 2.22 -10.75
C TRP A 124 -10.96 3.24 -9.87
N TRP A 125 -12.22 3.01 -9.51
CA TRP A 125 -12.95 3.90 -8.60
C TRP A 125 -12.26 4.00 -7.23
N TYR A 126 -11.71 2.90 -6.73
CA TYR A 126 -10.99 2.88 -5.47
C TYR A 126 -9.63 3.56 -5.60
N ALA A 127 -8.95 3.39 -6.75
CA ALA A 127 -7.72 4.12 -7.05
C ALA A 127 -7.92 5.65 -6.98
N LEU A 128 -9.02 6.16 -7.54
CA LEU A 128 -9.34 7.60 -7.45
C LEU A 128 -9.59 8.06 -6.01
N ILE A 129 -10.27 7.25 -5.20
CA ILE A 129 -10.49 7.58 -3.78
C ILE A 129 -9.14 7.67 -3.05
N ILE A 130 -8.25 6.69 -3.28
CA ILE A 130 -6.91 6.68 -2.69
C ILE A 130 -6.09 7.88 -3.17
N GLU A 131 -6.16 8.22 -4.46
CA GLU A 131 -5.47 9.38 -5.02
C GLU A 131 -5.92 10.70 -4.36
N VAL A 132 -7.24 10.91 -4.25
CA VAL A 132 -7.79 12.10 -3.60
C VAL A 132 -7.37 12.15 -2.13
N MET A 133 -7.40 11.02 -1.44
CA MET A 133 -6.97 10.93 -0.04
C MET A 133 -5.47 11.24 0.11
N ILE A 134 -4.62 10.75 -0.79
CA ILE A 134 -3.18 11.08 -0.81
C ILE A 134 -2.98 12.56 -1.09
N GLY A 135 -3.71 13.16 -2.03
CA GLY A 135 -3.66 14.60 -2.30
C GLY A 135 -4.02 15.43 -1.07
N MET A 136 -5.10 15.07 -0.36
CA MET A 136 -5.48 15.71 0.90
C MET A 136 -4.42 15.53 1.99
N LEU A 137 -3.84 14.33 2.09
CA LEU A 137 -2.79 14.02 3.04
C LEU A 137 -1.53 14.86 2.77
N MET A 138 -1.09 14.93 1.51
CA MET A 138 0.07 15.72 1.10
C MET A 138 -0.14 17.21 1.40
N PHE A 139 -1.33 17.73 1.06
CA PHE A 139 -1.68 19.12 1.39
C PHE A 139 -1.62 19.39 2.91
N TRP A 140 -2.15 18.46 3.72
CA TRP A 140 -2.07 18.55 5.17
C TRP A 140 -0.63 18.45 5.71
N MET A 141 0.20 17.57 5.16
CA MET A 141 1.60 17.41 5.55
C MET A 141 2.44 18.63 5.21
N VAL A 142 2.22 19.26 4.05
CA VAL A 142 2.90 20.51 3.65
C VAL A 142 2.46 21.68 4.54
N GLY A 143 1.19 21.72 4.92
CA GLY A 143 0.63 22.81 5.74
C GLY A 143 0.94 22.71 7.24
N THR A 144 1.53 21.62 7.72
CA THR A 144 1.77 21.40 9.16
C THR A 144 3.26 21.40 9.52
N PRO A 145 3.68 22.14 10.56
CA PRO A 145 5.08 22.24 10.97
C PRO A 145 5.63 20.96 11.62
N ILE A 146 4.78 19.94 11.78
CA ILE A 146 5.14 18.65 12.37
C ILE A 146 6.01 17.83 11.41
N PHE A 147 5.82 17.99 10.10
CA PHE A 147 6.55 17.25 9.07
C PHE A 147 7.78 18.02 8.58
N PRO A 148 8.83 17.31 8.10
CA PRO A 148 9.98 17.96 7.48
C PRO A 148 9.53 18.79 6.26
N ALA A 149 10.22 19.91 6.02
CA ALA A 149 9.97 20.75 4.86
C ALA A 149 10.18 19.93 3.58
N MET A 150 9.14 19.82 2.75
CA MET A 150 9.23 19.09 1.50
C MET A 150 9.94 19.94 0.44
N PRO A 151 10.79 19.35 -0.40
CA PRO A 151 11.37 20.06 -1.53
C PRO A 151 10.28 20.58 -2.47
N GLN A 152 10.57 21.68 -3.14
CA GLN A 152 9.63 22.33 -4.05
C GLN A 152 9.17 21.33 -5.12
N ASN A 153 7.86 21.28 -5.37
CA ASN A 153 7.17 20.41 -6.34
C ASN A 153 6.99 18.93 -5.95
N TYR A 154 7.43 18.46 -4.76
CA TYR A 154 7.22 17.07 -4.36
C TYR A 154 5.74 16.66 -4.31
N GLU A 155 4.86 17.54 -3.86
CA GLU A 155 3.40 17.32 -3.88
C GLU A 155 2.89 17.02 -5.30
N GLY A 156 3.36 17.80 -6.29
CA GLY A 156 2.96 17.65 -7.68
C GLY A 156 3.49 16.35 -8.29
N ILE A 157 4.71 15.94 -7.95
CA ILE A 157 5.27 14.66 -8.40
C ILE A 157 4.49 13.51 -7.77
N VAL A 158 4.15 13.56 -6.47
CA VAL A 158 3.39 12.50 -5.80
C VAL A 158 2.01 12.34 -6.41
N ILE A 159 1.30 13.44 -6.66
CA ILE A 159 -0.04 13.41 -7.26
C ILE A 159 0.04 12.99 -8.74
N ALA A 160 0.97 13.53 -9.53
CA ALA A 160 1.11 13.13 -10.93
C ALA A 160 1.55 11.66 -11.06
N GLY A 161 2.45 11.20 -10.19
CA GLY A 161 2.88 9.82 -10.10
C GLY A 161 1.76 8.88 -9.68
N GLY A 162 0.93 9.29 -8.72
CA GLY A 162 -0.25 8.55 -8.29
C GLY A 162 -1.30 8.41 -9.40
N LEU A 163 -1.62 9.50 -10.10
CA LEU A 163 -2.52 9.50 -11.24
C LEU A 163 -2.03 8.59 -12.37
N THR A 164 -0.76 8.70 -12.75
CA THR A 164 -0.17 7.87 -13.81
C THR A 164 -0.12 6.40 -13.42
N SER A 165 0.20 6.08 -12.17
CA SER A 165 0.22 4.71 -11.67
C SER A 165 -1.21 4.13 -11.61
N GLY A 166 -2.19 4.91 -11.17
CA GLY A 166 -3.60 4.52 -11.17
C GLY A 166 -4.14 4.23 -12.57
N LEU A 167 -3.79 5.08 -13.56
CA LEU A 167 -4.11 4.88 -14.97
C LEU A 167 -3.44 3.62 -15.55
N LEU A 168 -2.20 3.34 -15.17
CA LEU A 168 -1.49 2.14 -15.60
C LEU A 168 -2.15 0.87 -15.02
N GLY A 169 -2.59 0.92 -13.76
CA GLY A 169 -3.42 -0.14 -13.17
C GLY A 169 -4.76 -0.33 -13.87
N TRP A 170 -5.39 0.75 -14.32
CA TRP A 170 -6.64 0.66 -15.09
C TRP A 170 -6.40 0.04 -16.47
N ALA A 171 -5.35 0.46 -17.17
CA ALA A 171 -5.00 -0.04 -18.49
C ALA A 171 -4.68 -1.55 -18.45
N THR A 172 -3.91 -1.99 -17.46
CA THR A 172 -3.57 -3.42 -17.29
C THR A 172 -4.81 -4.27 -16.99
N THR A 173 -5.77 -3.76 -16.22
CA THR A 173 -7.01 -4.48 -15.90
C THR A 173 -8.05 -4.49 -17.03
N HIS A 174 -7.94 -3.62 -18.02
CA HIS A 174 -8.82 -3.59 -19.22
C HIS A 174 -8.20 -4.29 -20.44
N ALA A 175 -6.88 -4.41 -20.48
CA ALA A 175 -6.17 -5.10 -21.57
C ALA A 175 -6.17 -6.64 -21.42
N MET A 176 -6.48 -7.15 -20.22
CA MET A 176 -6.68 -8.58 -19.92
C MET A 176 -8.16 -8.94 -19.91
#